data_AF-A0A359CCP4-F1
#
_entry.id   AF-A0A359CCP4-F1
#
_cell.length_a   1.000
_cell.length_b   1.000
_cell.length_c   1.000
_cell.angle_alpha   90.00
_cell.angle_beta   90.00
_cell.angle_gamma   90.00
#
_symmetry.space_group_name_H-M   'P 1'
#
loop_
_entity.id
_entity.type
_entity.pdbx_description
1 polymer ?
#
loop_
_entity_poly.entity_id
_entity_poly.type
_entity_poly.pdbx_seq_one_letter_code
_entity_poly.pdbx_strand_id
1 'polypeptide(L)'
;MNDAKAGKQTMEKAYENIEGLYDQWKEICSIDENDEDLTKLQRDPAKTWKSFSYPSWTDLIHITMPVYIAYGTADHGAAGNALMPVYFELTGKKNYKMKPYINRGHNFEKIINETPDFNDMKWQEVMDDFIQRIEAL
;
A
#
# COMPACT_ATOMS: atom_id res chain seq x y z
N MET A 1 9.86 4.64 -14.47
CA MET A 1 11.22 4.99 -13.98
C MET A 1 12.19 3.79 -13.95
N ASN A 2 11.83 2.63 -13.39
CA ASN A 2 12.74 1.47 -13.30
C ASN A 2 13.16 0.93 -14.68
N ASP A 3 12.22 0.80 -15.61
CA ASP A 3 12.53 0.42 -16.99
C ASP A 3 13.44 1.43 -17.71
N ALA A 4 13.32 2.72 -17.39
CA ALA A 4 14.21 3.73 -17.94
C ALA A 4 15.64 3.58 -17.40
N LYS A 5 15.77 3.35 -16.09
CA LYS A 5 17.05 3.05 -15.45
C LYS A 5 17.68 1.76 -15.97
N ALA A 6 16.86 0.78 -16.37
CA ALA A 6 17.29 -0.46 -16.99
C ALA A 6 17.57 -0.33 -18.50
N GLY A 7 17.43 0.87 -19.09
CA GLY A 7 17.65 1.12 -20.52
C GLY A 7 16.56 0.58 -21.45
N LYS A 8 15.43 0.10 -20.89
CA LYS A 8 14.29 -0.43 -21.67
C LYS A 8 13.40 0.67 -22.25
N GLN A 9 13.49 1.90 -21.73
CA GLN A 9 12.84 3.10 -22.28
C GLN A 9 13.71 4.34 -22.01
N THR A 10 13.44 5.47 -22.67
CA THR A 10 14.13 6.74 -22.37
C THR A 10 13.58 7.39 -21.11
N MET A 11 14.35 8.32 -20.52
CA MET A 11 13.90 9.09 -19.35
C MET A 11 12.78 10.06 -19.73
N GLU A 12 12.86 10.64 -20.93
CA GLU A 12 11.82 11.49 -21.52
C GLU A 12 10.51 10.72 -21.62
N LYS A 13 10.56 9.49 -22.16
CA LYS A 13 9.36 8.67 -22.29
C LYS A 13 8.78 8.27 -20.94
N ALA A 14 9.65 7.95 -19.97
CA ALA A 14 9.22 7.66 -18.62
C ALA A 14 8.56 8.87 -17.95
N TYR A 15 9.03 10.08 -18.23
CA TYR A 15 8.44 11.33 -17.72
C TYR A 15 7.09 11.63 -18.38
N GLU A 16 6.97 11.50 -19.70
CA GLU A 16 5.68 11.59 -20.41
C GLU A 16 4.63 10.64 -19.80
N ASN A 17 5.03 9.40 -19.49
CA ASN A 17 4.14 8.44 -18.86
C ASN A 17 3.68 8.91 -17.47
N ILE A 18 4.55 9.56 -16.69
CA ILE A 18 4.20 10.14 -15.39
C ILE A 18 3.22 11.29 -15.56
N GLU A 19 3.41 12.17 -16.54
CA GLU A 19 2.47 13.25 -16.84
C GLU A 19 1.08 12.71 -17.21
N GLY A 20 1.04 11.64 -18.00
CA GLY A 20 -0.22 10.94 -18.30
C GLY A 20 -0.93 10.41 -17.05
N LEU A 21 -0.19 9.91 -16.05
CA LEU A 21 -0.75 9.49 -14.77
C LEU A 21 -1.30 10.70 -13.96
N TYR A 22 -0.66 11.86 -14.04
CA TYR A 22 -1.18 13.08 -13.41
C TYR A 22 -2.49 13.54 -14.05
N ASP A 23 -2.61 13.45 -15.37
CA ASP A 23 -3.84 13.83 -16.05
C ASP A 23 -4.99 12.86 -15.72
N GLN A 24 -4.72 11.56 -15.67
CA GLN A 24 -5.67 10.57 -15.15
C GLN A 24 -6.11 10.89 -13.71
N TRP A 25 -5.17 11.27 -12.84
CA TRP A 25 -5.50 11.64 -11.48
C TRP A 25 -6.35 12.92 -11.39
N LYS A 26 -6.09 13.93 -12.23
CA LYS A 26 -6.93 15.14 -12.31
C LYS A 26 -8.36 14.79 -12.74
N GLU A 27 -8.51 13.89 -13.70
CA GLU A 27 -9.82 13.40 -14.15
C GLU A 27 -10.57 12.74 -12.98
N ILE A 28 -9.95 11.81 -12.27
CA ILE A 28 -10.53 11.17 -11.06
C ILE A 28 -10.94 12.23 -10.02
N CYS A 29 -10.11 13.25 -9.81
CA CYS A 29 -10.40 14.30 -8.85
C CYS A 29 -11.64 15.14 -9.25
N SER A 30 -11.88 15.30 -10.55
CA SER A 30 -13.02 16.08 -11.08
C SER A 30 -14.38 15.39 -10.96
N ILE A 31 -14.40 14.06 -10.74
CA ILE A 31 -15.62 13.28 -10.55
C ILE A 31 -16.13 13.46 -9.11
N ASP A 32 -17.44 13.67 -8.94
CA ASP A 32 -18.08 13.68 -7.62
C ASP A 32 -17.87 12.33 -6.93
N GLU A 33 -17.45 12.32 -5.67
CA GLU A 33 -17.21 11.08 -4.93
C GLU A 33 -18.50 10.29 -4.65
N ASN A 34 -19.67 10.92 -4.73
CA ASN A 34 -20.95 10.23 -4.61
C ASN A 34 -21.45 9.68 -5.95
N ASP A 35 -20.68 9.87 -7.02
CA ASP A 35 -20.96 9.33 -8.35
C ASP A 35 -20.53 7.85 -8.41
N GLU A 36 -21.52 6.96 -8.34
CA GLU A 36 -21.31 5.51 -8.38
C GLU A 36 -21.25 4.94 -9.80
N ASP A 37 -21.27 5.79 -10.83
CA ASP A 37 -21.19 5.34 -12.23
C ASP A 37 -19.79 4.83 -12.59
N LEU A 38 -19.61 3.52 -12.47
CA LEU A 38 -18.37 2.81 -12.78
C LEU A 38 -17.95 2.92 -14.26
N THR A 39 -18.87 3.29 -15.16
CA THR A 39 -18.56 3.38 -16.59
C THR A 39 -17.60 4.53 -16.91
N LYS A 40 -17.54 5.55 -16.05
CA LYS A 40 -16.67 6.74 -16.20
C LYS A 40 -15.19 6.43 -16.02
N LEU A 41 -14.85 5.45 -15.18
CA LEU A 41 -13.47 5.07 -14.88
C LEU A 41 -13.10 3.67 -15.40
N GLN A 42 -14.07 2.94 -15.98
CA GLN A 42 -13.95 1.51 -16.36
C GLN A 42 -13.38 0.61 -15.25
N ARG A 43 -13.48 1.05 -13.98
CA ARG A 43 -12.81 0.50 -12.79
C ARG A 43 -13.59 0.91 -11.53
N ASP A 44 -12.92 0.97 -10.38
CA ASP A 44 -13.47 1.45 -9.11
C ASP A 44 -14.04 2.88 -9.19
N PRO A 45 -15.07 3.21 -8.38
CA PRO A 45 -15.59 4.58 -8.28
C PRO A 45 -14.51 5.60 -7.86
N ALA A 46 -14.73 6.87 -8.19
CA ALA A 46 -13.82 7.96 -7.82
C ALA A 46 -13.59 8.03 -6.29
N LYS A 47 -14.61 7.72 -5.49
CA LYS A 47 -14.52 7.60 -4.04
C LYS A 47 -13.45 6.64 -3.58
N THR A 48 -13.40 5.45 -4.18
CA THR A 48 -12.45 4.40 -3.83
C THR A 48 -11.03 4.87 -4.12
N TRP A 49 -10.79 5.39 -5.32
CA TRP A 49 -9.50 5.95 -5.72
C TRP A 49 -9.03 7.07 -4.78
N LYS A 50 -9.92 8.01 -4.45
CA LYS A 50 -9.63 9.10 -3.51
C LYS A 50 -9.29 8.54 -2.12
N SER A 51 -10.12 7.64 -1.59
CA SER A 51 -9.94 7.09 -0.24
C SER A 51 -8.62 6.36 -0.04
N PHE A 52 -8.16 5.56 -1.02
CA PHE A 52 -6.88 4.84 -0.93
C PHE A 52 -5.65 5.71 -1.24
N SER A 53 -5.85 6.93 -1.75
CA SER A 53 -4.76 7.88 -2.02
C SER A 53 -4.39 8.72 -0.79
N TYR A 54 -5.27 8.78 0.22
CA TYR A 54 -4.93 9.41 1.48
C TYR A 54 -3.97 8.52 2.27
N PRO A 55 -2.88 9.08 2.79
CA PRO A 55 -1.90 8.27 3.50
C PRO A 55 -2.46 7.81 4.85
N SER A 56 -2.57 6.50 5.05
CA SER A 56 -3.16 5.90 6.26
C SER A 56 -2.50 6.32 7.57
N TRP A 57 -1.25 6.79 7.54
CA TRP A 57 -0.55 7.23 8.73
C TRP A 57 -1.21 8.41 9.43
N THR A 58 -1.92 9.29 8.71
CA THR A 58 -2.56 10.47 9.30
C THR A 58 -3.61 10.12 10.32
N ASP A 59 -4.28 8.97 10.15
CA ASP A 59 -5.25 8.47 11.11
C ASP A 59 -4.58 7.59 12.17
N LEU A 60 -3.63 6.74 11.77
CA LEU A 60 -2.97 5.78 12.66
C LEU A 60 -2.18 6.45 13.79
N ILE A 61 -1.67 7.67 13.59
CA ILE A 61 -0.95 8.42 14.63
C ILE A 61 -1.84 8.81 15.81
N HIS A 62 -3.14 8.96 15.60
CA HIS A 62 -4.09 9.38 16.62
C HIS A 62 -4.66 8.22 17.44
N ILE A 63 -4.44 6.97 17.01
CA ILE A 63 -4.88 5.78 17.74
C ILE A 63 -4.08 5.66 19.05
N THR A 64 -4.80 5.72 20.18
CA THR A 64 -4.21 5.64 21.53
C THR A 64 -3.92 4.20 21.96
N MET A 65 -4.59 3.21 21.37
CA MET A 65 -4.32 1.79 21.60
C MET A 65 -3.04 1.34 20.86
N PRO A 66 -2.39 0.25 21.32
CA PRO A 66 -1.28 -0.36 20.60
C PRO A 66 -1.69 -0.78 19.18
N VAL A 67 -0.85 -0.44 18.19
CA VAL A 67 -1.11 -0.76 16.77
C VAL A 67 -0.14 -1.83 16.29
N TYR A 68 -0.66 -2.87 15.64
CA TYR A 68 0.13 -3.90 14.97
C TYR A 68 -0.11 -3.81 13.46
N ILE A 69 0.96 -3.70 12.67
CA ILE A 69 0.89 -3.59 11.21
C ILE A 69 1.74 -4.71 10.61
N ALA A 70 1.07 -5.69 9.99
CA ALA A 70 1.68 -6.72 9.17
C ALA A 70 1.48 -6.39 7.69
N TYR A 71 2.52 -6.60 6.88
CA TYR A 71 2.43 -6.36 5.44
C TYR A 71 3.46 -7.19 4.68
N GLY A 72 3.15 -7.56 3.45
CA GLY A 72 4.09 -8.20 2.53
C GLY A 72 5.07 -7.20 1.93
N THR A 73 6.36 -7.53 1.90
CA THR A 73 7.38 -6.61 1.34
C THR A 73 7.38 -6.56 -0.19
N ALA A 74 6.68 -7.48 -0.86
CA ALA A 74 6.51 -7.49 -2.30
C ALA A 74 5.13 -6.96 -2.73
N ASP A 75 4.28 -6.54 -1.80
CA ASP A 75 3.06 -5.81 -2.11
C ASP A 75 3.37 -4.34 -2.40
N HIS A 76 3.29 -3.96 -3.67
CA HIS A 76 3.50 -2.59 -4.12
C HIS A 76 2.49 -1.61 -3.52
N GLY A 77 1.25 -2.03 -3.28
CA GLY A 77 0.22 -1.19 -2.65
C GLY A 77 0.51 -0.92 -1.17
N ALA A 78 1.23 -1.82 -0.51
CA ALA A 78 1.64 -1.68 0.89
C ALA A 78 3.01 -1.02 1.08
N ALA A 79 3.68 -0.56 0.02
CA ALA A 79 5.04 -0.01 0.11
C ALA A 79 5.15 1.17 1.09
N GLY A 80 4.09 1.97 1.23
CA GLY A 80 4.00 3.06 2.21
C GLY A 80 4.18 2.61 3.66
N ASN A 81 3.86 1.35 3.98
CA ASN A 81 4.01 0.81 5.34
C ASN A 81 5.46 0.81 5.81
N ALA A 82 6.44 0.75 4.90
CA ALA A 82 7.86 0.83 5.24
C ALA A 82 8.26 2.21 5.81
N LEU A 83 7.50 3.27 5.53
CA LEU A 83 7.73 4.62 6.04
C LEU A 83 7.02 4.89 7.37
N MET A 84 6.08 4.04 7.80
CA MET A 84 5.30 4.21 9.02
C MET A 84 6.15 4.46 10.28
N PRO A 85 7.26 3.74 10.52
CA PRO A 85 8.12 4.02 11.67
C PRO A 85 8.62 5.47 11.68
N VAL A 86 8.94 6.05 10.53
CA VAL A 86 9.40 7.45 10.44
C VAL A 86 8.28 8.40 10.88
N TYR A 87 7.06 8.22 10.36
CA TYR A 87 5.92 9.07 10.73
C TYR A 87 5.55 8.92 12.20
N PHE A 88 5.59 7.71 12.76
CA PHE A 88 5.35 7.46 14.17
C PHE A 88 6.41 8.11 15.07
N GLU A 89 7.68 8.05 14.69
CA GLU A 89 8.76 8.73 15.41
C GLU A 89 8.59 10.26 15.38
N LEU A 90 8.27 10.83 14.22
CA LEU A 90 8.05 12.27 14.06
C LEU A 90 6.85 12.81 14.86
N THR A 91 5.87 11.95 15.14
CA THR A 91 4.63 12.31 15.87
C THR A 91 4.64 11.86 17.33
N GLY A 92 5.71 11.18 17.77
CA GLY A 92 5.83 10.68 19.14
C GLY A 92 5.01 9.42 19.44
N LYS A 93 4.38 8.77 18.44
CA LYS A 93 3.68 7.50 18.63
C LYS A 93 4.69 6.38 18.88
N LYS A 94 4.71 5.83 20.09
CA LYS A 94 5.64 4.74 20.49
C LYS A 94 4.98 3.37 20.62
N ASN A 95 3.65 3.33 20.72
CA ASN A 95 2.89 2.10 20.94
C ASN A 95 2.52 1.40 19.62
N TYR A 96 3.53 1.01 18.84
CA TYR A 96 3.31 0.28 17.58
C TYR A 96 4.27 -0.90 17.43
N LYS A 97 3.91 -1.83 16.55
CA LYS A 97 4.78 -2.90 16.08
C LYS A 97 4.58 -3.11 14.58
N MET A 98 5.70 -3.09 13.85
CA MET A 98 5.74 -3.48 12.45
C MET A 98 6.17 -4.94 12.33
N LYS A 99 5.52 -5.71 11.44
CA LYS A 99 5.94 -7.05 11.05
C LYS A 99 5.98 -7.16 9.51
N PRO A 100 7.13 -6.89 8.88
CA PRO A 100 7.28 -7.12 7.45
C PRO A 100 7.41 -8.63 7.15
N TYR A 101 6.65 -9.10 6.17
CA TYR A 101 6.71 -10.46 5.66
C TYR A 101 7.48 -10.48 4.35
N ILE A 102 8.73 -10.97 4.41
CA ILE A 102 9.68 -10.89 3.30
C ILE A 102 9.21 -11.70 2.09
N ASN A 103 9.28 -11.10 0.91
CA ASN A 103 8.86 -11.67 -0.38
C ASN A 103 7.40 -12.12 -0.39
N ARG A 104 6.55 -11.47 0.41
CA ARG A 104 5.11 -11.73 0.41
C ARG A 104 4.32 -10.64 -0.29
N GLY A 105 3.30 -11.06 -1.03
CA GLY A 105 2.38 -10.18 -1.76
C GLY A 105 1.23 -9.67 -0.91
N HIS A 106 0.18 -9.21 -1.58
CA HIS A 106 -0.95 -8.51 -0.97
C HIS A 106 -1.73 -9.40 0.01
N ASN A 107 -1.80 -10.69 -0.28
CA ASN A 107 -2.53 -11.69 0.48
C ASN A 107 -1.57 -12.59 1.29
N PHE A 108 -0.34 -12.14 1.55
CA PHE A 108 0.72 -12.90 2.20
C PHE A 108 1.15 -14.20 1.47
N GLU A 109 0.81 -14.33 0.20
CA GLU A 109 1.32 -15.33 -0.73
C GLU A 109 2.81 -15.08 -1.02
N LYS A 110 3.57 -16.11 -1.37
CA LYS A 110 4.94 -15.92 -1.83
C LYS A 110 4.97 -15.27 -3.20
N ILE A 111 5.89 -14.33 -3.40
CA ILE A 111 6.19 -13.80 -4.73
C ILE A 111 7.51 -14.39 -5.22
N ILE A 112 7.48 -15.02 -6.40
CA ILE A 112 8.64 -15.61 -7.07
C ILE A 112 8.70 -15.01 -8.47
N ASN A 113 9.74 -14.22 -8.77
CA ASN A 113 9.88 -13.55 -10.07
C ASN A 113 8.59 -12.83 -10.51
N GLU A 114 8.04 -11.99 -9.63
CA GLU A 114 6.78 -11.24 -9.85
C GLU A 114 5.51 -12.10 -10.00
N THR A 115 5.61 -13.42 -9.82
CA THR A 115 4.47 -14.34 -9.89
C THR A 115 4.05 -14.80 -8.49
N PRO A 116 2.76 -14.73 -8.13
CA PRO A 116 2.27 -15.24 -6.87
C PRO A 116 2.22 -16.78 -6.84
N ASP A 117 2.71 -17.38 -5.74
CA ASP A 117 2.54 -18.79 -5.40
C ASP A 117 1.57 -18.91 -4.22
N PHE A 118 0.31 -19.22 -4.54
CA PHE A 118 -0.77 -19.38 -3.57
C PHE A 118 -0.71 -20.72 -2.80
N ASN A 119 0.25 -21.60 -3.09
CA ASN A 119 0.48 -22.80 -2.27
C ASN A 119 1.35 -22.50 -1.04
N ASP A 120 2.10 -21.39 -1.06
CA ASP A 120 2.94 -20.92 0.05
C ASP A 120 2.35 -19.62 0.61
N MET A 121 1.29 -19.78 1.41
CA MET A 121 0.59 -18.70 2.12
C MET A 121 1.10 -18.57 3.56
N LYS A 122 1.13 -17.33 4.08
CA LYS A 122 1.55 -17.05 5.47
C LYS A 122 0.44 -16.58 6.41
N TRP A 123 -0.83 -16.71 6.03
CA TRP A 123 -1.96 -16.26 6.86
C TRP A 123 -1.97 -16.83 8.28
N GLN A 124 -1.68 -18.12 8.45
CA GLN A 124 -1.64 -18.71 9.79
C GLN A 124 -0.57 -18.03 10.66
N GLU A 125 0.64 -17.83 10.13
CA GLU A 125 1.72 -17.16 10.83
C GLU A 125 1.38 -15.69 11.17
N VAL A 126 0.71 -14.99 10.25
CA VAL A 126 0.20 -13.62 10.47
C VAL A 126 -0.76 -13.57 11.65
N MET A 127 -1.70 -14.51 11.72
CA MET A 127 -2.67 -14.58 12.81
C MET A 127 -2.01 -14.99 14.13
N ASP A 128 -1.09 -15.95 14.11
CA ASP A 128 -0.37 -16.41 15.30
C ASP A 128 0.48 -15.27 15.90
N ASP A 129 1.21 -14.53 15.06
CA ASP A 129 1.96 -13.34 15.47
C ASP A 129 1.05 -12.27 16.08
N PHE A 130 -0.13 -12.06 15.50
CA PHE A 130 -1.10 -11.09 15.99
C PHE A 130 -1.65 -11.49 17.37
N ILE A 131 -1.99 -12.77 17.55
CA ILE A 131 -2.44 -13.31 18.85
C ILE A 131 -1.33 -13.14 19.89
N GLN A 132 -0.10 -13.55 19.57
CA GLN A 132 1.05 -13.40 20.46
C GLN A 132 1.26 -11.93 20.86
N ARG A 133 1.02 -10.99 19.94
CA ARG A 133 1.10 -9.56 20.23
C ARG A 133 0.01 -9.11 21.21
N ILE A 134 -1.22 -9.59 21.06
CA ILE A 134 -2.31 -9.24 21.98
C ILE A 134 -2.04 -9.80 23.37
N GLU A 135 -1.58 -11.05 23.48
CA GLU A 135 -1.31 -11.70 24.77
C GLU A 135 -0.15 -11.08 25.55
N ALA A 136 0.74 -10.36 24.87
CA ALA A 136 1.88 -9.66 25.47
C ALA A 136 1.57 -8.22 25.93
N LEU A 137 0.33 -7.74 25.78
CA LEU A 137 -0.15 -6.44 26.25
C LEU A 137 -0.74 -6.53 27.67
#